data_AF-A0A0R1VPF5-F1
#
_entry.id   AF-A0A0R1VPF5-F1
#
_cell.length_a   1.000
_cell.length_b   1.000
_cell.length_c   1.000
_cell.angle_alpha   90.00
_cell.angle_beta   90.00
_cell.angle_gamma   90.00
#
_symmetry.space_group_name_H-M   'P 1'
#
loop_
_entity.id
_entity.type
_entity.pdbx_description
1 polymer ?
#
loop_
_entity_poly.entity_id
_entity_poly.type
_entity_poly.pdbx_seq_one_letter_code
_entity_poly.pdbx_strand_id
1 'polypeptide(L)'
;MLVQLAVIGILWVGLSFWKRKFPRFFPKKLYPVDLIIFYLIYCIHRLSMVILKTSLLPEISLFAALLGIGLTLFLAVTRGEIVYSLFWLQFWRIFGILVIISYLTLLLIFGLKFVS
;
A
#
# COMPACT_ATOMS: atom_id res chain seq x y z
N MET A 1 -6.12 17.23 4.89
CA MET A 1 -4.70 16.87 4.76
C MET A 1 -4.07 16.52 6.11
N LEU A 2 -4.05 17.46 7.08
CA LEU A 2 -3.54 17.19 8.45
C LEU A 2 -4.22 16.00 9.13
N VAL A 3 -5.54 15.86 8.96
CA VAL A 3 -6.30 14.71 9.49
C VAL A 3 -5.85 13.38 8.89
N GLN A 4 -5.53 13.31 7.59
CA GLN A 4 -5.06 12.07 6.96
C GLN A 4 -3.68 11.66 7.50
N LEU A 5 -2.76 12.63 7.61
CA LEU A 5 -1.43 12.39 8.17
C LEU A 5 -1.52 12.00 9.66
N ALA A 6 -2.40 12.65 10.43
CA ALA A 6 -2.64 12.31 11.82
C ALA A 6 -3.19 10.88 11.97
N VAL A 7 -4.14 10.47 11.13
CA VAL A 7 -4.70 9.11 11.15
C VAL A 7 -3.65 8.07 10.73
N ILE A 8 -2.82 8.35 9.71
CA ILE A 8 -1.69 7.48 9.35
C ILE A 8 -0.73 7.34 10.53
N GLY A 9 -0.39 8.44 11.20
CA GLY A 9 0.47 8.43 12.38
C GLY A 9 -0.12 7.62 13.54
N ILE A 10 -1.41 7.80 13.84
CA ILE A 10 -2.13 7.04 14.88
C ILE A 10 -2.19 5.56 14.51
N LEU A 11 -2.49 5.21 13.27
CA LEU A 11 -2.48 3.82 12.80
C LEU A 11 -1.09 3.20 12.94
N TRP A 12 -0.04 3.94 12.56
CA TRP A 12 1.34 3.47 12.68
C TRP A 12 1.73 3.21 14.14
N VAL A 13 1.47 4.17 15.03
CA VAL A 13 1.76 4.05 16.46
C VAL A 13 0.93 2.94 17.10
N GLY A 14 -0.37 2.89 16.79
CA GLY A 14 -1.31 1.89 17.29
C GLY A 14 -0.89 0.47 16.88
N LEU A 15 -0.57 0.26 15.60
CA LEU A 15 -0.09 -1.04 15.11
C LEU A 15 1.28 -1.41 15.66
N SER A 16 2.19 -0.44 15.80
CA SER A 16 3.52 -0.68 16.41
C SER A 16 3.40 -1.08 17.88
N PHE A 17 2.51 -0.42 18.62
CA PHE A 17 2.23 -0.73 20.02
C PHE A 17 1.54 -2.09 20.16
N TRP A 18 0.56 -2.39 19.29
CA TRP A 18 -0.17 -3.66 19.29
C TRP A 18 0.75 -4.84 18.95
N LYS A 19 1.64 -4.68 17.96
CA LYS A 19 2.65 -5.69 17.61
C LYS A 19 3.58 -6.00 18.80
N ARG A 20 3.92 -4.99 19.60
CA ARG A 20 4.76 -5.14 20.80
C ARG A 20 4.02 -5.82 21.94
N LYS A 21 2.71 -5.58 22.08
CA LYS A 21 1.87 -6.12 23.17
C LYS A 21 1.34 -7.53 22.90
N PHE A 22 1.08 -7.88 21.63
CA PHE A 22 0.52 -9.19 21.23
C PHE A 22 1.35 -9.87 20.14
N PRO A 23 2.59 -10.28 20.45
CA PRO A 23 3.50 -10.90 19.47
C PRO A 23 3.01 -12.27 18.95
N ARG A 24 2.08 -12.93 19.66
CA ARG A 24 1.48 -14.22 19.24
C ARG A 24 0.39 -14.08 18.17
N PHE A 25 -0.29 -12.93 18.10
CA PHE A 25 -1.35 -12.69 17.11
C PHE A 25 -0.83 -12.15 15.78
N PHE A 26 0.35 -11.52 15.79
CA PHE A 26 1.00 -11.07 14.57
C PHE A 26 1.94 -12.18 14.06
N PRO A 27 1.65 -12.83 12.91
CA PRO A 27 2.63 -13.71 12.30
C PRO A 27 3.89 -12.89 12.01
N LYS A 28 5.08 -13.45 12.30
CA LYS A 28 6.39 -12.76 12.20
C LYS A 28 6.63 -12.04 10.85
N LYS A 29 5.86 -12.38 9.81
CA LYS A 29 5.98 -11.87 8.44
C LYS A 29 4.95 -10.79 8.04
N LEU A 30 3.92 -10.49 8.85
CA LEU A 30 3.00 -9.37 8.58
C LEU A 30 3.56 -8.08 9.17
N TYR A 31 3.75 -7.08 8.31
CA TYR A 31 4.25 -5.77 8.73
C TYR A 31 3.08 -4.81 8.95
N PRO A 32 3.17 -3.89 9.93
CA PRO A 32 2.18 -2.83 10.15
C PRO A 32 1.83 -2.07 8.87
N VAL A 33 2.81 -1.94 7.96
CA VAL A 33 2.67 -1.34 6.64
C VAL A 33 1.55 -2.00 5.83
N ASP A 34 1.40 -3.32 5.89
CA ASP A 34 0.45 -4.07 5.06
C ASP A 34 -1.01 -3.69 5.38
N LEU A 35 -1.30 -3.39 6.66
CA LEU A 35 -2.61 -2.90 7.09
C LEU A 35 -2.84 -1.43 6.71
N ILE A 36 -1.77 -0.64 6.71
CA ILE A 36 -1.79 0.79 6.39
C ILE A 36 -2.04 1.00 4.88
N ILE A 37 -1.67 0.04 4.02
CA ILE A 37 -1.95 0.06 2.57
C ILE A 37 -3.44 0.26 2.29
N PHE A 38 -4.34 -0.47 2.99
CA PHE A 38 -5.78 -0.33 2.77
C PHE A 38 -6.29 1.09 3.05
N TYR A 39 -5.79 1.70 4.13
CA TYR A 39 -6.11 3.08 4.45
C TYR A 39 -5.51 4.06 3.43
N LEU A 40 -4.27 3.81 2.96
CA LEU A 40 -3.66 4.63 1.91
C LEU A 40 -4.45 4.59 0.61
N ILE A 41 -4.97 3.43 0.20
CA ILE A 41 -5.79 3.30 -1.00
C ILE A 41 -7.04 4.20 -0.90
N TYR A 42 -7.69 4.21 0.27
CA TYR A 42 -8.80 5.13 0.52
C TYR A 42 -8.36 6.60 0.44
N CYS A 43 -7.21 6.96 1.03
CA CYS A 43 -6.67 8.31 0.94
C CYS A 43 -6.33 8.72 -0.50
N ILE A 44 -5.78 7.82 -1.31
CA ILE A 44 -5.48 8.03 -2.73
C ILE A 44 -6.77 8.27 -3.51
N HIS A 45 -7.82 7.48 -3.28
CA HIS A 45 -9.12 7.72 -3.91
C HIS A 45 -9.63 9.13 -3.59
N ARG A 46 -9.59 9.54 -2.32
CA ARG A 46 -10.02 10.89 -1.91
C ARG A 46 -9.15 11.99 -2.53
N LEU A 47 -7.82 11.86 -2.54
CA LEU A 47 -6.92 12.85 -3.13
C LEU A 47 -7.08 12.95 -4.65
N SER A 48 -7.15 11.81 -5.33
CA SER A 48 -7.30 11.74 -6.79
C SER A 48 -8.59 12.41 -7.26
N MET A 49 -9.71 12.14 -6.58
CA MET A 49 -10.99 12.82 -6.88
C MET A 49 -10.92 14.34 -6.72
N VAL A 50 -10.12 14.84 -5.76
CA VAL A 50 -9.96 16.29 -5.54
C VAL A 50 -9.02 16.93 -6.57
N ILE A 51 -7.93 16.26 -6.94
CA ILE A 51 -6.89 16.82 -7.81
C ILE A 51 -7.20 16.62 -9.29
N LEU A 52 -7.52 15.38 -9.67
CA LEU A 52 -7.65 14.90 -11.04
C LEU A 52 -9.12 14.83 -11.48
N LYS A 53 -10.08 14.98 -10.55
CA LYS A 53 -11.52 14.74 -10.77
C LYS A 53 -11.86 13.33 -11.26
N THR A 54 -10.89 12.43 -11.22
CA THR A 54 -11.00 11.01 -11.58
C THR A 54 -10.41 10.17 -10.46
N SER A 55 -10.89 8.94 -10.31
CA SER A 55 -10.34 8.02 -9.32
C SER A 55 -9.16 7.28 -9.91
N LEU A 56 -8.06 7.22 -9.15
CA LEU A 56 -6.89 6.40 -9.48
C LEU A 56 -7.01 4.91 -9.06
N LEU A 57 -8.18 4.49 -8.55
CA LEU A 57 -8.40 3.12 -8.10
C LEU A 57 -8.35 2.09 -9.25
N PRO A 58 -8.96 2.34 -10.42
CA PRO A 58 -8.88 1.43 -11.55
C PRO A 58 -7.43 1.16 -11.97
N GLU A 59 -6.59 2.19 -12.03
CA GLU A 59 -5.19 2.11 -12.41
C GLU A 59 -4.38 1.32 -11.38
N ILE A 60 -4.61 1.57 -10.09
CA ILE A 60 -3.98 0.81 -9.00
C ILE A 60 -4.40 -0.67 -9.06
N SER A 61 -5.68 -0.95 -9.35
CA SER A 61 -6.19 -2.32 -9.45
C SER A 61 -5.63 -3.06 -10.66
N LEU A 62 -5.50 -2.37 -11.80
CA LEU A 62 -4.89 -2.91 -13.01
C LEU A 62 -3.42 -3.23 -12.78
N PHE A 63 -2.68 -2.32 -12.13
CA PHE A 63 -1.30 -2.58 -11.75
C PHE A 63 -1.19 -3.77 -10.79
N ALA A 64 -2.07 -3.87 -9.80
CA ALA A 64 -2.10 -5.00 -8.88
C ALA A 64 -2.29 -6.33 -9.63
N ALA A 65 -3.19 -6.36 -10.61
CA ALA A 65 -3.42 -7.53 -11.45
C ALA A 65 -2.18 -7.89 -12.29
N LEU A 66 -1.57 -6.90 -12.96
CA LEU A 66 -0.33 -7.09 -13.73
C LEU A 66 0.82 -7.60 -12.86
N LEU A 67 0.97 -7.03 -11.67
CA LEU A 67 1.98 -7.45 -10.70
C LEU A 67 1.74 -8.88 -10.23
N GLY A 68 0.49 -9.26 -9.98
CA GLY A 68 0.10 -10.63 -9.64
C GLY A 68 0.52 -11.61 -10.74
N ILE A 69 0.13 -11.34 -11.99
CA ILE A 69 0.49 -12.17 -13.14
C ILE A 69 2.01 -12.25 -13.31
N GLY A 70 2.70 -11.11 -13.24
CA GLY A 70 4.15 -11.04 -13.37
C GLY A 70 4.89 -11.85 -12.30
N LEU A 71 4.44 -11.77 -11.04
CA LEU A 71 4.99 -12.58 -9.95
C LEU A 71 4.71 -14.07 -10.12
N THR A 72 3.52 -14.44 -10.58
CA THR A 72 3.18 -15.85 -10.84
C THR A 72 4.13 -16.44 -11.89
N LEU A 73 4.35 -15.72 -13.00
CA LEU A 73 5.29 -16.14 -14.05
C LEU A 73 6.74 -16.17 -13.53
N PHE A 74 7.16 -15.13 -12.80
CA PHE A 74 8.51 -15.04 -12.25
C PHE A 74 8.83 -16.19 -11.29
N LEU A 75 7.92 -16.53 -10.37
CA LEU A 75 8.09 -17.66 -9.46
C LEU A 75 8.09 -18.99 -10.22
N ALA A 76 7.17 -19.17 -11.18
CA ALA A 76 7.11 -20.39 -11.98
C ALA A 76 8.42 -20.64 -12.74
N VAL A 77 9.01 -19.60 -13.34
CA VAL A 77 10.28 -19.70 -14.08
C VAL A 77 11.48 -19.91 -13.16
N THR A 78 11.55 -19.20 -12.03
CA THR A 78 12.76 -19.22 -11.18
C THR A 78 12.80 -20.36 -10.16
N ARG A 79 11.64 -20.85 -9.71
CA ARG A 79 11.52 -21.86 -8.66
C ARG A 79 10.97 -23.19 -9.17
N GLY A 80 10.36 -23.22 -10.36
CA GLY A 80 9.65 -24.40 -10.88
C GLY A 80 8.33 -24.70 -10.15
N GLU A 81 8.01 -23.96 -9.08
CA GLU A 81 6.80 -24.11 -8.28
C GLU A 81 6.32 -22.76 -7.75
N ILE A 82 5.01 -22.63 -7.55
CA ILE A 82 4.40 -21.42 -6.98
C ILE A 82 4.42 -21.54 -5.46
N VAL A 83 5.49 -21.01 -4.84
CA VAL A 83 5.58 -20.93 -3.38
C VAL A 83 4.66 -19.81 -2.89
N TYR A 84 3.42 -20.15 -2.51
CA TYR A 84 2.38 -19.20 -2.09
C TYR A 84 2.84 -18.20 -1.02
N SER A 85 3.60 -18.67 -0.02
CA SER A 85 4.08 -17.78 1.05
C SER A 85 5.05 -16.70 0.57
N LEU A 86 5.85 -17.02 -0.45
CA LEU A 86 6.84 -16.11 -1.02
C LEU A 86 6.18 -15.18 -2.03
N PHE A 87 5.25 -15.71 -2.83
CA PHE A 87 4.38 -14.93 -3.73
C PHE A 87 3.67 -13.81 -2.97
N TRP A 88 2.91 -14.15 -1.92
CA TRP A 88 2.14 -13.16 -1.16
C TRP A 88 3.03 -12.10 -0.51
N LEU A 89 4.18 -12.49 0.03
CA LEU A 89 5.11 -11.57 0.67
C LEU A 89 5.70 -10.58 -0.35
N GLN A 90 6.11 -11.07 -1.53
CA GLN A 90 6.63 -10.20 -2.60
C GLN A 90 5.54 -9.31 -3.19
N PHE A 91 4.34 -9.86 -3.40
CA PHE A 91 3.17 -9.13 -3.89
C PHE A 91 2.87 -7.93 -2.99
N TRP A 92 2.63 -8.18 -1.70
CA TRP A 92 2.28 -7.13 -0.74
C TRP A 92 3.38 -6.08 -0.57
N ARG A 93 4.66 -6.48 -0.64
CA ARG A 93 5.79 -5.54 -0.59
C ARG A 93 5.82 -4.60 -1.79
N ILE A 94 5.81 -5.14 -3.00
CA ILE A 94 5.95 -4.31 -4.20
C ILE A 94 4.69 -3.45 -4.39
N PHE A 95 3.52 -4.06 -4.18
CA PHE A 95 2.24 -3.34 -4.21
C PHE A 95 2.20 -2.23 -3.16
N GLY A 96 2.63 -2.50 -1.93
CA GLY A 96 2.70 -1.51 -0.86
C GLY A 96 3.61 -0.33 -1.18
N ILE A 97 4.80 -0.59 -1.75
CA ILE A 97 5.71 0.46 -2.22
C ILE A 97 5.02 1.35 -3.26
N LEU A 98 4.33 0.75 -4.24
CA LEU A 98 3.64 1.51 -5.27
C LEU A 98 2.51 2.37 -4.68
N VAL A 99 1.72 1.83 -3.76
CA VAL A 99 0.64 2.56 -3.09
C VAL A 99 1.22 3.75 -2.33
N ILE A 100 2.33 3.57 -1.60
CA ILE A 100 3.01 4.64 -0.88
C ILE A 100 3.51 5.72 -1.84
N ILE A 101 4.18 5.33 -2.93
CA ILE A 101 4.69 6.28 -3.94
C ILE A 101 3.53 7.07 -4.54
N SER A 102 2.46 6.39 -4.95
CA SER A 102 1.27 7.01 -5.55
C SER A 102 0.65 8.04 -4.61
N TYR A 103 0.53 7.71 -3.31
CA TYR A 103 0.05 8.64 -2.30
C TYR A 103 0.98 9.85 -2.12
N LEU A 104 2.29 9.64 -2.03
CA LEU A 104 3.28 10.72 -1.89
C LEU A 104 3.26 11.67 -3.09
N THR A 105 3.18 11.13 -4.31
CA THR A 105 3.10 11.93 -5.54
C THR A 105 1.84 12.79 -5.55
N LEU A 106 0.68 12.21 -5.23
CA LEU A 106 -0.57 12.98 -5.14
C LEU A 106 -0.51 14.05 -4.05
N LEU A 107 0.10 13.74 -2.90
CA LEU A 107 0.26 14.67 -1.80
C LEU A 107 1.15 15.87 -2.21
N LEU A 108 2.26 15.61 -2.91
CA LEU A 108 3.12 16.66 -3.46
C LEU A 108 2.39 17.55 -4.46
N ILE A 109 1.65 16.95 -5.41
CA ILE A 109 0.87 17.70 -6.40
C ILE A 109 -0.19 18.57 -5.70
N PHE A 110 -0.88 18.03 -4.71
CA PHE A 110 -1.86 18.78 -3.92
C PHE A 110 -1.21 19.97 -3.20
N GLY A 111 -0.05 19.75 -2.57
CA GLY A 111 0.70 20.80 -1.88
C GLY A 111 1.15 21.91 -2.82
N LEU A 112 1.71 21.57 -3.98
CA LEU A 112 2.13 22.55 -4.99
C LEU A 112 0.97 23.41 -5.49
N LYS A 113 -0.21 22.80 -5.69
CA LYS A 113 -1.42 23.50 -6.16
C LYS A 113 -2.03 24.44 -5.12
N PHE A 114 -1.68 24.29 -3.85
CA PHE A 114 -2.16 25.14 -2.75
C PHE A 114 -1.19 26.27 -2.40
N VAL A 115 0.08 26.12 -2.79
CA VAL A 115 1.15 27.13 -2.61
C VAL A 115 1.21 28.11 -3.80
N SER A 116 0.79 27.67 -4.99
CA SER A 116 0.65 28.49 -6.20
C SER A 116 -0.73 29.11 -6.33
#